data_AF-A0A1C2DHJ2-F1
#
_entry.id   AF-A0A1C2DHJ2-F1
#
_cell.length_a   1.000
_cell.length_b   1.000
_cell.length_c   1.000
_cell.angle_alpha   90.00
_cell.angle_beta   90.00
_cell.angle_gamma   90.00
#
_symmetry.space_group_name_H-M   'P 1'
#
loop_
_entity.id
_entity.type
_entity.pdbx_description
1 polymer ?
#
loop_
_entity_poly.entity_id
_entity_poly.type
_entity_poly.pdbx_seq_one_letter_code
_entity_poly.pdbx_strand_id
1 'polypeptide(L)'
;MNLHSHLTQVLSVEDVSQVGHARRTTQKLAEQAGFDEADCGRVALVVTELASNILKHAQSGELHVRALPGDVSGAAAGVEVIAIDRGKGFDVQNCMADGFSTRGTQGIGLGSVLRQAQVFDVHSDPRGSVLLARFFPRKSVVKDLRMGITQHSLHDDPACGDVWEVAIKGQQVSIMMIDGLGHGPEAENAGMAGARAFIRNPFADPGVLLDDLHFDMRGSRGGAAALAQFDGATGQLRFIGIGNIGASLIGQDKTRGIPSHPGIVGLQYRKTAPIDYTECTGQLLIMFSDGLQSRWNLRDYPGLMYRHPAVIAAVLQRDYNRGRDDVTVLVMALETLDD
;
A
#
# COMPACT_ATOMS: atom_id res chain seq x y z
N MET A 1 6.87 0.77 -16.28
CA MET A 1 7.03 0.19 -14.95
C MET A 1 5.90 -0.79 -14.70
N ASN A 2 6.19 -1.98 -14.19
CA ASN A 2 5.16 -2.88 -13.65
C ASN A 2 5.47 -3.18 -12.17
N LEU A 3 4.43 -3.15 -11.34
CA LEU A 3 4.47 -3.45 -9.91
C LEU A 3 3.55 -4.63 -9.67
N HIS A 4 4.11 -5.65 -9.03
CA HIS A 4 3.45 -6.92 -8.83
C HIS A 4 3.08 -7.12 -7.37
N SER A 5 2.01 -7.90 -7.16
CA SER A 5 1.56 -8.38 -5.86
C SER A 5 2.72 -8.92 -5.02
N HIS A 6 2.82 -8.46 -3.77
CA HIS A 6 3.78 -8.94 -2.80
C HIS A 6 3.24 -8.75 -1.38
N LEU A 7 3.23 -9.84 -0.62
CA LEU A 7 2.79 -9.84 0.77
C LEU A 7 3.55 -8.81 1.61
N THR A 8 2.82 -8.11 2.47
CA THR A 8 3.42 -7.21 3.45
C THR A 8 3.98 -8.03 4.59
N GLN A 9 5.29 -7.92 4.86
CA GLN A 9 5.88 -8.62 5.98
C GLN A 9 5.55 -7.88 7.27
N VAL A 10 4.76 -8.50 8.14
CA VAL A 10 4.38 -7.95 9.45
C VAL A 10 5.32 -8.47 10.52
N LEU A 11 5.89 -7.56 11.31
CA LEU A 11 6.78 -7.87 12.42
C LEU A 11 6.16 -7.29 13.69
N SER A 12 5.65 -8.15 14.57
CA SER A 12 5.09 -7.75 15.86
C SER A 12 6.16 -7.12 16.77
N VAL A 13 5.74 -6.13 17.54
CA VAL A 13 6.56 -5.41 18.52
C VAL A 13 5.78 -5.27 19.82
N GLU A 14 5.98 -6.25 20.70
CA GLU A 14 5.34 -6.45 22.00
C GLU A 14 6.39 -6.60 23.11
N ASP A 15 7.61 -7.04 22.77
CA ASP A 15 8.73 -7.14 23.71
C ASP A 15 10.09 -6.76 23.10
N VAL A 16 11.10 -6.59 23.97
CA VAL A 16 12.44 -6.10 23.60
C VAL A 16 13.19 -7.05 22.65
N SER A 17 12.93 -8.37 22.72
CA SER A 17 13.58 -9.34 21.83
C SER A 17 13.15 -9.17 20.37
N GLN A 18 11.91 -8.73 20.16
CA GLN A 18 11.33 -8.51 18.83
C GLN A 18 11.93 -7.28 18.14
N VAL A 19 12.42 -6.28 18.89
CA VAL A 19 13.21 -5.16 18.33
C VAL A 19 14.45 -5.69 17.58
N GLY A 20 15.16 -6.64 18.19
CA GLY A 20 16.33 -7.27 17.57
C GLY A 20 15.97 -8.12 16.35
N HIS A 21 14.80 -8.79 16.38
CA HIS A 21 14.30 -9.54 15.23
C HIS A 21 13.96 -8.60 14.07
N ALA A 22 13.18 -7.54 14.32
CA ALA A 22 12.76 -6.59 13.30
C ALA A 22 13.94 -5.93 12.59
N ARG A 23 14.96 -5.54 13.38
CA ARG A 23 16.22 -5.01 12.86
C ARG A 23 16.88 -5.98 11.88
N ARG A 24 17.09 -7.24 12.27
CA ARG A 24 17.77 -8.24 11.42
C ARG A 24 16.98 -8.56 10.16
N THR A 25 15.66 -8.70 10.28
CA THR A 25 14.78 -8.99 9.14
C THR A 25 14.81 -7.88 8.10
N THR A 26 14.65 -6.62 8.55
CA THR A 26 14.63 -5.47 7.64
C THR A 26 16.01 -5.19 7.04
N GLN A 27 17.08 -5.41 7.81
CA GLN A 27 18.45 -5.32 7.29
C GLN A 27 18.68 -6.35 6.17
N LYS A 28 18.27 -7.60 6.37
CA LYS A 28 18.37 -8.64 5.34
C LYS A 28 17.58 -8.28 4.08
N LEU A 29 16.40 -7.66 4.24
CA LEU A 29 15.62 -7.18 3.10
C LEU A 29 16.35 -6.06 2.33
N ALA A 30 17.01 -5.14 3.04
CA ALA A 30 17.84 -4.11 2.42
C ALA A 30 19.05 -4.71 1.66
N GLU A 31 19.70 -5.72 2.23
CA GLU A 31 20.78 -6.47 1.56
C GLU A 31 20.27 -7.14 0.28
N GLN A 32 19.08 -7.76 0.33
CA GLN A 32 18.43 -8.37 -0.83
C GLN A 32 18.01 -7.34 -1.89
N ALA A 33 17.68 -6.11 -1.47
CA ALA A 33 17.42 -4.98 -2.36
C ALA A 33 18.70 -4.34 -2.94
N GLY A 34 19.88 -4.87 -2.62
CA GLY A 34 21.17 -4.43 -3.18
C GLY A 34 21.81 -3.24 -2.48
N PHE A 35 21.44 -2.97 -1.21
CA PHE A 35 22.02 -1.89 -0.43
C PHE A 35 23.45 -2.25 -0.01
N ASP A 36 24.32 -1.24 0.14
CA ASP A 36 25.65 -1.45 0.72
C ASP A 36 25.59 -1.57 2.25
N GLU A 37 26.70 -1.99 2.89
CA GLU A 37 26.76 -2.21 4.34
C GLU A 37 26.36 -0.97 5.15
N ALA A 38 26.72 0.23 4.67
CA ALA A 38 26.39 1.48 5.35
C ALA A 38 24.88 1.78 5.25
N ASP A 39 24.27 1.55 4.09
CA ASP A 39 22.84 1.73 3.87
C ASP A 39 22.00 0.67 4.59
N CYS A 40 22.46 -0.58 4.65
CA CYS A 40 21.87 -1.63 5.49
C CYS A 40 21.92 -1.24 6.98
N GLY A 41 23.06 -0.75 7.46
CA GLY A 41 23.21 -0.27 8.84
C GLY A 41 22.28 0.91 9.16
N ARG A 42 22.06 1.81 8.19
CA ARG A 42 21.11 2.93 8.31
C ARG A 42 19.67 2.45 8.49
N VAL A 43 19.22 1.49 7.66
CA VAL A 43 17.89 0.88 7.78
C VAL A 43 17.74 0.22 9.16
N ALA A 44 18.74 -0.58 9.57
CA ALA A 44 18.74 -1.27 10.85
C ALA A 44 18.62 -0.31 12.05
N LEU A 45 19.32 0.83 12.01
CA LEU A 45 19.26 1.85 13.06
C LEU A 45 17.85 2.43 13.18
N VAL A 46 17.25 2.85 12.06
CA VAL A 46 15.90 3.45 12.08
C VAL A 46 14.85 2.45 12.55
N VAL A 47 14.90 1.21 12.06
CA VAL A 47 13.98 0.15 12.50
C VAL A 47 14.07 -0.10 14.00
N THR A 48 15.29 -0.07 14.56
CA THR A 48 15.51 -0.22 16.01
C THR A 48 14.85 0.90 16.80
N GLU A 49 15.00 2.15 16.34
CA GLU A 49 14.37 3.30 16.96
C GLU A 49 12.83 3.24 16.86
N LEU A 50 12.29 2.91 15.69
CA LEU A 50 10.84 2.78 15.48
C LEU A 50 10.24 1.70 16.39
N ALA A 51 10.80 0.49 16.39
CA ALA A 51 10.33 -0.59 17.26
C ALA A 51 10.47 -0.22 18.76
N SER A 52 11.57 0.40 19.14
CA SER A 52 11.76 0.86 20.54
C SER A 52 10.74 1.92 20.94
N ASN A 53 10.37 2.83 20.02
CA ASN A 53 9.37 3.86 20.27
C ASN A 53 7.97 3.27 20.44
N ILE A 54 7.61 2.26 19.64
CA ILE A 54 6.37 1.50 19.82
C ILE A 54 6.28 0.95 21.26
N LEU A 55 7.30 0.22 21.73
CA LEU A 55 7.30 -0.34 23.08
C LEU A 55 7.22 0.73 24.18
N LYS A 56 7.97 1.82 24.03
CA LYS A 56 8.03 2.89 25.03
C LYS A 56 6.75 3.71 25.12
N HIS A 57 6.05 3.92 24.01
CA HIS A 57 4.97 4.91 23.92
C HIS A 57 3.59 4.31 23.67
N ALA A 58 3.50 3.11 23.09
CA ALA A 58 2.25 2.44 22.75
C ALA A 58 2.10 1.04 23.38
N GLN A 59 3.14 0.53 24.07
CA GLN A 59 3.22 -0.81 24.67
C GLN A 59 3.31 -1.95 23.65
N SER A 60 2.51 -1.91 22.59
CA SER A 60 2.58 -2.85 21.47
C SER A 60 2.27 -2.17 20.13
N GLY A 61 2.66 -2.84 19.05
CA GLY A 61 2.41 -2.43 17.68
C GLY A 61 3.11 -3.36 16.70
N GLU A 62 3.25 -2.88 15.47
CA GLU A 62 3.75 -3.67 14.35
C GLU A 62 4.65 -2.83 13.45
N LEU A 63 5.59 -3.49 12.79
CA LEU A 63 6.32 -2.94 11.64
C LEU A 63 5.89 -3.70 10.39
N HIS A 64 5.32 -2.98 9.43
CA HIS A 64 5.01 -3.49 8.10
C HIS A 64 6.16 -3.16 7.17
N VAL A 65 6.74 -4.19 6.55
CA VAL A 65 7.99 -4.09 5.80
C VAL A 65 7.82 -4.66 4.41
N ARG A 66 8.36 -3.98 3.38
CA ARG A 66 8.45 -4.51 2.01
C ARG A 66 9.63 -3.96 1.23
N ALA A 67 10.01 -4.69 0.20
CA ALA A 67 10.85 -4.16 -0.86
C ALA A 67 10.00 -3.26 -1.78
N LEU A 68 10.57 -2.14 -2.20
CA LEU A 68 10.03 -1.30 -3.26
C LEU A 68 10.81 -1.60 -4.54
N PRO A 69 10.15 -1.92 -5.66
CA PRO A 69 10.84 -2.23 -6.90
C PRO A 69 11.48 -0.98 -7.51
N GLY A 70 12.66 -1.15 -8.10
CA GLY A 70 13.34 -0.10 -8.88
C GLY A 70 13.06 -0.29 -10.37
N ASP A 71 12.06 0.39 -10.91
CA ASP A 71 11.72 0.32 -12.36
C ASP A 71 11.06 1.60 -12.90
N VAL A 72 11.38 2.76 -12.33
CA VAL A 72 11.14 4.04 -13.02
C VAL A 72 12.47 4.50 -13.60
N SER A 73 12.76 4.23 -14.89
CA SER A 73 13.90 4.77 -15.65
C SER A 73 15.16 5.06 -14.79
N GLY A 74 15.73 4.03 -14.16
CA GLY A 74 16.93 4.16 -13.32
C GLY A 74 16.71 4.42 -11.81
N ALA A 75 15.46 4.39 -11.32
CA ALA A 75 15.14 4.43 -9.90
C ALA A 75 15.65 3.16 -9.20
N ALA A 76 16.30 3.34 -8.05
CA ALA A 76 16.79 2.21 -7.27
C ALA A 76 15.64 1.50 -6.57
N ALA A 77 15.81 0.18 -6.36
CA ALA A 77 14.98 -0.54 -5.42
C ALA A 77 15.12 0.09 -4.03
N GLY A 78 14.04 0.04 -3.27
CA GLY A 78 13.97 0.61 -1.93
C GLY A 78 13.50 -0.40 -0.89
N VAL A 79 13.49 0.03 0.36
CA VAL A 79 12.84 -0.67 1.47
C VAL A 79 11.86 0.29 2.10
N GLU A 80 10.62 -0.15 2.25
CA GLU A 80 9.61 0.56 3.03
C GLU A 80 9.45 -0.08 4.39
N VAL A 81 9.36 0.76 5.42
CA VAL A 81 8.99 0.40 6.78
C VAL A 81 7.86 1.32 7.21
N ILE A 82 6.74 0.73 7.62
CA ILE A 82 5.62 1.45 8.23
C ILE A 82 5.49 0.97 9.68
N ALA A 83 5.69 1.88 10.63
CA ALA A 83 5.46 1.62 12.04
C ALA A 83 4.01 1.96 12.40
N ILE A 84 3.32 1.01 13.01
CA ILE A 84 1.89 1.09 13.31
C ILE A 84 1.67 0.77 14.78
N ASP A 85 0.96 1.63 15.48
CA ASP A 85 0.54 1.40 16.85
C ASP A 85 -0.90 1.85 17.09
N ARG A 86 -1.45 1.39 18.24
CA ARG A 86 -2.76 1.80 18.78
C ARG A 86 -2.63 2.50 20.13
N GLY A 87 -1.51 3.18 20.33
CA GLY A 87 -1.25 3.97 21.53
C GLY A 87 -2.12 5.24 21.57
N LYS A 88 -1.79 6.14 22.51
CA LYS A 88 -2.52 7.41 22.71
C LYS A 88 -2.28 8.48 21.64
N GLY A 89 -1.48 8.16 20.61
CA GLY A 89 -0.93 9.12 19.66
C GLY A 89 0.04 10.13 20.29
N PHE A 90 0.54 11.05 19.47
CA PHE A 90 1.43 12.13 19.90
C PHE A 90 1.29 13.35 18.98
N ASP A 91 1.71 14.51 19.48
CA ASP A 91 1.76 15.73 18.69
C ASP A 91 2.98 15.69 17.76
N VAL A 92 2.71 15.39 16.49
CA VAL A 92 3.72 15.32 15.44
C VAL A 92 4.52 16.62 15.33
N GLN A 93 3.88 17.80 15.34
CA GLN A 93 4.58 19.06 15.10
C GLN A 93 5.59 19.35 16.22
N ASN A 94 5.17 19.14 17.47
CA ASN A 94 6.04 19.33 18.62
C ASN A 94 7.19 18.32 18.66
N CYS A 95 6.93 17.03 18.41
CA CYS A 95 7.99 16.02 18.38
C CYS A 95 9.02 16.24 17.26
N MET A 96 8.57 16.75 16.11
CA MET A 96 9.45 17.10 15.00
C MET A 96 10.33 18.29 15.37
N ALA A 97 9.76 19.35 15.94
CA ALA A 97 10.51 20.54 16.38
C ALA A 97 11.57 20.21 17.45
N ASP A 98 11.22 19.39 18.44
CA ASP A 98 12.15 18.97 19.50
C ASP A 98 13.32 18.14 18.96
N GLY A 99 13.07 17.29 17.95
CA GLY A 99 14.09 16.50 17.25
C GLY A 99 15.08 17.33 16.40
N PHE A 100 14.79 18.61 16.15
CA PHE A 100 15.69 19.60 15.54
C PHE A 100 16.50 20.40 16.58
N SER A 101 16.18 20.35 17.87
CA SER A 101 16.86 21.15 18.89
C SER A 101 18.24 20.55 19.28
N THR A 102 19.30 21.35 19.13
CA THR A 102 20.72 20.97 19.30
C THR A 102 21.23 20.92 20.75
N ARG A 103 20.43 20.52 21.74
CA ARG A 103 20.95 20.28 23.10
C ARG A 103 20.30 19.05 23.74
N GLY A 104 21.15 18.06 24.03
CA GLY A 104 20.78 16.75 24.55
C GLY A 104 19.89 16.81 25.79
N THR A 105 18.76 16.11 25.76
CA THR A 105 18.57 14.74 26.28
C THR A 105 17.13 14.31 25.92
N GLN A 106 16.92 13.02 25.64
CA GLN A 106 15.60 12.35 25.48
C GLN A 106 14.63 12.68 24.31
N GLY A 107 15.04 13.43 23.25
CA GLY A 107 14.21 13.68 22.04
C GLY A 107 14.78 13.17 20.71
N ILE A 108 15.77 12.28 20.73
CA ILE A 108 16.68 12.02 19.60
C ILE A 108 16.08 11.11 18.51
N GLY A 109 15.10 10.27 18.86
CA GLY A 109 14.65 9.15 18.03
C GLY A 109 13.97 9.55 16.72
N LEU A 110 12.95 10.41 16.76
CA LEU A 110 12.21 10.76 15.55
C LEU A 110 13.02 11.67 14.60
N GLY A 111 13.77 12.60 15.17
CA GLY A 111 14.70 13.46 14.42
C GLY A 111 15.80 12.68 13.70
N SER A 112 16.25 11.55 14.26
CA SER A 112 17.22 10.68 13.59
C SER A 112 16.58 9.90 12.44
N VAL A 113 15.37 9.36 12.62
CA VAL A 113 14.59 8.69 11.56
C VAL A 113 14.42 9.60 10.34
N LEU A 114 13.98 10.84 10.56
CA LEU A 114 13.80 11.85 9.50
C LEU A 114 15.05 12.11 8.67
N ARG A 115 16.21 12.16 9.33
CA ARG A 115 17.48 12.45 8.67
C ARG A 115 18.03 11.26 7.88
N GLN A 116 17.54 10.05 8.15
CA GLN A 116 18.03 8.82 7.54
C GLN A 116 17.11 8.28 6.45
N ALA A 117 15.80 8.47 6.56
CA ALA A 117 14.85 8.07 5.52
C ALA A 117 14.84 9.11 4.37
N GLN A 118 14.65 8.66 3.13
CA GLN A 118 14.48 9.55 1.99
C GLN A 118 13.03 9.98 1.79
N VAL A 119 12.08 9.13 2.19
CA VAL A 119 10.66 9.48 2.25
C VAL A 119 10.19 9.22 3.66
N PHE A 120 9.53 10.21 4.24
CA PHE A 120 8.97 10.12 5.57
C PHE A 120 7.63 10.82 5.61
N ASP A 121 6.65 10.20 6.26
CA ASP A 121 5.42 10.87 6.66
C ASP A 121 4.84 10.19 7.89
N VAL A 122 3.95 10.88 8.59
CA VAL A 122 3.36 10.37 9.83
C VAL A 122 1.96 10.90 10.01
N HIS A 123 1.07 10.02 10.47
CA HIS A 123 -0.22 10.35 11.01
C HIS A 123 -0.30 9.83 12.44
N SER A 124 -0.74 10.68 13.37
CA SER A 124 -0.94 10.28 14.76
C SER A 124 -2.16 11.00 15.29
N ASP A 125 -3.05 10.25 15.93
CA ASP A 125 -4.27 10.73 16.56
C ASP A 125 -4.57 9.89 17.82
N PRO A 126 -5.66 10.15 18.56
CA PRO A 126 -6.00 9.35 19.74
C PRO A 126 -6.25 7.85 19.50
N ARG A 127 -6.30 7.38 18.24
CA ARG A 127 -6.43 5.96 17.89
C ARG A 127 -5.07 5.28 17.72
N GLY A 128 -3.98 6.03 17.73
CA GLY A 128 -2.60 5.57 17.61
C GLY A 128 -1.85 6.24 16.47
N SER A 129 -0.66 5.73 16.15
CA SER A 129 0.21 6.33 15.13
C SER A 129 0.51 5.39 13.97
N VAL A 130 0.72 5.98 12.80
CA VAL A 130 1.23 5.33 11.58
C VAL A 130 2.35 6.21 11.04
N LEU A 131 3.55 5.65 10.91
CA LEU A 131 4.75 6.36 10.46
C LEU A 131 5.38 5.61 9.30
N LEU A 132 5.56 6.29 8.19
CA LEU A 132 6.22 5.81 6.98
C LEU A 132 7.70 6.21 6.99
N ALA A 133 8.57 5.27 6.65
CA ALA A 133 9.95 5.52 6.27
C ALA A 133 10.30 4.67 5.02
N ARG A 134 10.70 5.33 3.92
CA ARG A 134 11.29 4.65 2.76
C ARG A 134 12.77 4.95 2.67
N PHE A 135 13.54 3.90 2.39
CA PHE A 135 14.96 3.94 2.20
C PHE A 135 15.29 3.55 0.77
N PHE A 136 16.29 4.23 0.22
CA PHE A 136 16.91 3.91 -1.06
C PHE A 136 18.42 4.00 -0.90
N PRO A 137 19.24 3.36 -1.75
CA PRO A 137 20.69 3.55 -1.73
C PRO A 137 21.06 5.04 -1.80
N ARG A 138 22.00 5.53 -0.98
CA ARG A 138 22.26 6.98 -0.79
C ARG A 138 22.57 7.75 -2.06
N LYS A 139 23.16 7.09 -3.06
CA LYS A 139 23.54 7.69 -4.35
C LYS A 139 22.47 7.58 -5.43
N SER A 140 21.33 6.94 -5.11
CA SER A 140 20.25 6.75 -6.06
C SER A 140 19.41 8.01 -6.24
N VAL A 141 18.88 8.18 -7.45
CA VAL A 141 17.80 9.15 -7.70
C VAL A 141 16.52 8.53 -7.17
N VAL A 142 15.91 9.19 -6.18
CA VAL A 142 14.64 8.74 -5.60
C VAL A 142 13.49 9.39 -6.36
N LYS A 143 12.75 8.60 -7.12
CA LYS A 143 11.42 8.96 -7.64
C LYS A 143 10.38 8.18 -6.83
N ASP A 144 9.82 8.84 -5.83
CA ASP A 144 8.82 8.22 -4.98
C ASP A 144 7.44 8.25 -5.66
N LEU A 145 6.94 7.08 -6.03
CA LEU A 145 5.57 6.98 -6.51
C LEU A 145 4.64 7.19 -5.31
N ARG A 146 3.76 8.21 -5.40
CA ARG A 146 2.72 8.50 -4.42
C ARG A 146 1.61 7.45 -4.45
N MET A 147 1.99 6.26 -4.01
CA MET A 147 1.17 5.08 -3.92
C MET A 147 1.51 4.35 -2.61
N GLY A 148 0.47 3.80 -1.98
CA GLY A 148 0.54 2.96 -0.81
C GLY A 148 -0.24 1.70 -1.06
N ILE A 149 0.31 0.56 -0.68
CA ILE A 149 -0.41 -0.71 -0.73
C ILE A 149 -0.28 -1.34 0.64
N THR A 150 -1.16 -2.20 1.09
CA THR A 150 -0.87 -3.12 2.19
C THR A 150 -1.66 -4.38 1.91
N GLN A 151 -1.02 -5.52 2.03
CA GLN A 151 -1.55 -6.82 1.62
C GLN A 151 -1.19 -7.83 2.68
N HIS A 152 -2.20 -8.37 3.35
CA HIS A 152 -2.05 -9.33 4.44
C HIS A 152 -2.86 -10.57 4.10
N SER A 153 -2.24 -11.73 4.30
CA SER A 153 -2.94 -12.99 4.26
C SER A 153 -3.66 -13.26 5.58
N LEU A 154 -4.72 -14.05 5.52
CA LEU A 154 -5.45 -14.54 6.68
C LEU A 154 -4.53 -15.43 7.53
N HIS A 155 -4.38 -15.09 8.82
CA HIS A 155 -3.55 -15.83 9.78
C HIS A 155 -2.08 -16.02 9.35
N ASP A 156 -1.51 -15.04 8.64
CA ASP A 156 -0.13 -15.08 8.13
C ASP A 156 0.14 -16.30 7.22
N ASP A 157 -0.88 -16.76 6.49
CA ASP A 157 -0.74 -17.81 5.47
C ASP A 157 0.29 -17.38 4.42
N PRO A 158 1.25 -18.23 4.02
CA PRO A 158 2.19 -17.88 2.96
C PRO A 158 1.51 -17.56 1.62
N ALA A 159 0.26 -17.98 1.40
CA ALA A 159 -0.52 -17.64 0.21
C ALA A 159 -1.62 -16.62 0.55
N CYS A 160 -1.80 -15.64 -0.33
CA CYS A 160 -2.86 -14.63 -0.22
C CYS A 160 -3.83 -14.74 -1.40
N GLY A 161 -5.13 -14.86 -1.12
CA GLY A 161 -6.19 -14.86 -2.12
C GLY A 161 -6.33 -13.54 -2.86
N ASP A 162 -5.89 -12.44 -2.25
CA ASP A 162 -5.82 -11.15 -2.89
C ASP A 162 -4.57 -11.02 -3.79
N VAL A 163 -4.76 -10.50 -5.00
CA VAL A 163 -3.69 -10.21 -5.95
C VAL A 163 -3.91 -8.84 -6.58
N TRP A 164 -2.86 -8.03 -6.65
CA TRP A 164 -2.90 -6.72 -7.30
C TRP A 164 -1.76 -6.56 -8.32
N GLU A 165 -1.99 -5.72 -9.31
CA GLU A 165 -1.01 -5.36 -10.33
C GLU A 165 -1.13 -3.87 -10.65
N VAL A 166 -0.01 -3.18 -10.86
CA VAL A 166 0.01 -1.79 -11.33
C VAL A 166 0.99 -1.66 -12.49
N ALA A 167 0.51 -1.15 -13.62
CA ALA A 167 1.33 -0.80 -14.77
C ALA A 167 1.34 0.72 -14.98
N ILE A 168 2.52 1.28 -15.24
CA ILE A 168 2.72 2.71 -15.49
C ILE A 168 3.48 2.90 -16.80
N LYS A 169 2.95 3.74 -17.68
CA LYS A 169 3.53 4.12 -18.97
C LYS A 169 3.30 5.61 -19.25
N GLY A 170 4.35 6.42 -19.11
CA GLY A 170 4.21 7.88 -19.15
C GLY A 170 3.21 8.34 -18.09
N GLN A 171 2.20 9.11 -18.50
CA GLN A 171 1.12 9.58 -17.62
C GLN A 171 -0.03 8.58 -17.42
N GLN A 172 0.05 7.39 -18.03
CA GLN A 172 -1.00 6.37 -17.91
C GLN A 172 -0.69 5.41 -16.78
N VAL A 173 -1.69 5.15 -15.95
CA VAL A 173 -1.66 4.14 -14.89
C VAL A 173 -2.79 3.16 -15.11
N SER A 174 -2.51 1.87 -15.01
CA SER A 174 -3.49 0.81 -15.01
C SER A 174 -3.32 -0.04 -13.75
N ILE A 175 -4.40 -0.26 -13.01
CA ILE A 175 -4.42 -0.97 -11.74
C ILE A 175 -5.42 -2.11 -11.83
N MET A 176 -5.02 -3.28 -11.35
CA MET A 176 -5.88 -4.44 -11.16
C MET A 176 -5.85 -4.84 -9.69
N MET A 177 -7.00 -5.22 -9.14
CA MET A 177 -7.12 -5.92 -7.87
C MET A 177 -8.08 -7.08 -8.04
N ILE A 178 -7.71 -8.26 -7.55
CA ILE A 178 -8.51 -9.47 -7.54
C ILE A 178 -8.53 -10.01 -6.12
N ASP A 179 -9.70 -10.43 -5.67
CA ASP A 179 -9.94 -11.18 -4.43
C ASP A 179 -10.45 -12.56 -4.89
N GLY A 180 -9.56 -13.55 -4.83
CA GLY A 180 -9.84 -14.93 -5.22
C GLY A 180 -10.80 -15.59 -4.23
N LEU A 181 -11.76 -16.40 -4.69
CA LEU A 181 -12.77 -16.96 -3.77
C LEU A 181 -12.15 -17.83 -2.66
N GLY A 182 -12.43 -17.47 -1.41
CA GLY A 182 -11.89 -18.11 -0.22
C GLY A 182 -10.46 -17.64 0.05
N HIS A 183 -9.65 -18.45 0.73
CA HIS A 183 -8.27 -18.09 1.06
C HIS A 183 -7.29 -19.20 0.68
N GLY A 184 -6.00 -18.90 0.81
CA GLY A 184 -4.89 -19.83 0.60
C GLY A 184 -4.54 -20.07 -0.87
N PRO A 185 -3.77 -21.12 -1.18
CA PRO A 185 -3.12 -21.28 -2.50
C PRO A 185 -4.08 -21.37 -3.69
N GLU A 186 -5.29 -21.93 -3.51
CA GLU A 186 -6.26 -22.02 -4.62
C GLU A 186 -6.89 -20.66 -4.97
N ALA A 187 -7.10 -19.79 -3.97
CA ALA A 187 -7.55 -18.42 -4.18
C ALA A 187 -6.44 -17.59 -4.83
N GLU A 188 -5.22 -17.70 -4.31
CA GLU A 188 -4.03 -17.05 -4.88
C GLU A 188 -3.83 -17.46 -6.35
N ASN A 189 -3.94 -18.76 -6.67
CA ASN A 189 -3.81 -19.26 -8.04
C ASN A 189 -4.85 -18.64 -8.99
N ALA A 190 -6.08 -18.41 -8.52
CA ALA A 190 -7.11 -17.72 -9.29
C ALA A 190 -6.73 -16.25 -9.54
N GLY A 191 -6.30 -15.53 -8.49
CA GLY A 191 -5.81 -14.16 -8.61
C GLY A 191 -4.61 -14.03 -9.56
N MET A 192 -3.63 -14.93 -9.44
CA MET A 192 -2.45 -14.96 -10.29
C MET A 192 -2.76 -15.31 -11.75
N ALA A 193 -3.82 -16.07 -12.02
CA ALA A 193 -4.30 -16.26 -13.39
C ALA A 193 -4.81 -14.96 -14.01
N GLY A 194 -5.57 -14.16 -13.25
CA GLY A 194 -5.98 -12.83 -13.69
C GLY A 194 -4.82 -11.85 -13.84
N ALA A 195 -3.84 -11.88 -12.93
CA ALA A 195 -2.63 -11.07 -13.04
C ALA A 195 -1.83 -11.38 -14.32
N ARG A 196 -1.68 -12.68 -14.66
CA ARG A 196 -1.04 -13.10 -15.93
C ARG A 196 -1.79 -12.59 -17.16
N ALA A 197 -3.12 -12.47 -17.10
CA ALA A 197 -3.91 -11.87 -18.16
C ALA A 197 -3.66 -10.36 -18.28
N PHE A 198 -3.71 -9.67 -17.14
CA PHE A 198 -3.50 -8.22 -17.06
C PHE A 198 -2.15 -7.79 -17.65
N ILE A 199 -1.05 -8.44 -17.25
CA ILE A 199 0.30 -8.03 -17.66
C ILE A 199 0.58 -8.16 -19.16
N ARG A 200 -0.23 -8.92 -19.92
CA ARG A 200 -0.05 -9.06 -21.38
C ARG A 200 -0.28 -7.74 -22.12
N ASN A 201 -1.28 -6.98 -21.70
CA ASN A 201 -1.61 -5.69 -22.30
C ASN A 201 -2.32 -4.76 -21.29
N PRO A 202 -1.60 -4.25 -20.27
CA PRO A 202 -2.22 -3.54 -19.15
C PRO A 202 -3.03 -2.29 -19.52
N PHE A 203 -2.79 -1.72 -20.71
CA PHE A 203 -3.43 -0.51 -21.21
C PHE A 203 -4.46 -0.77 -22.31
N ALA A 204 -4.88 -2.03 -22.53
CA ALA A 204 -6.05 -2.31 -23.37
C ALA A 204 -7.32 -1.72 -22.73
N ASP A 205 -8.41 -1.60 -23.50
CA ASP A 205 -9.70 -1.17 -22.94
C ASP A 205 -10.09 -2.03 -21.72
N PRO A 206 -10.56 -1.44 -20.59
CA PRO A 206 -10.85 -2.20 -19.37
C PRO A 206 -11.87 -3.33 -19.57
N GLY A 207 -12.81 -3.18 -20.51
CA GLY A 207 -13.77 -4.24 -20.84
C GLY A 207 -13.11 -5.43 -21.54
N VAL A 208 -12.13 -5.15 -22.40
CA VAL A 208 -11.32 -6.20 -23.04
C VAL A 208 -10.44 -6.90 -22.02
N LEU A 209 -9.77 -6.14 -21.15
CA LEU A 209 -8.99 -6.70 -20.04
C LEU A 209 -9.84 -7.58 -19.13
N LEU A 210 -11.06 -7.15 -18.77
CA LEU A 210 -11.96 -7.97 -17.96
C LEU A 210 -12.34 -9.28 -18.67
N ASP A 211 -12.60 -9.25 -19.98
CA ASP A 211 -12.89 -10.44 -20.77
C ASP A 211 -11.67 -11.39 -20.79
N ASP A 212 -10.44 -10.85 -20.90
CA ASP A 212 -9.19 -11.63 -20.83
C ASP A 212 -8.97 -12.25 -19.44
N LEU A 213 -9.15 -11.47 -18.37
CA LEU A 213 -9.11 -11.96 -16.99
C LEU A 213 -10.13 -13.09 -16.80
N HIS A 214 -11.36 -12.89 -17.25
CA HIS A 214 -12.40 -13.90 -17.15
C HIS A 214 -12.02 -15.19 -17.87
N PHE A 215 -11.43 -15.10 -19.07
CA PHE A 215 -11.01 -16.28 -19.82
C PHE A 215 -9.90 -17.05 -19.09
N ASP A 216 -8.84 -16.36 -18.64
CA ASP A 216 -7.69 -16.99 -17.99
C ASP A 216 -8.00 -17.54 -16.60
N MET A 217 -8.97 -16.95 -15.90
CA MET A 217 -9.42 -17.42 -14.58
C MET A 217 -10.37 -18.62 -14.68
N ARG A 218 -10.82 -19.05 -15.86
CA ARG A 218 -11.69 -20.24 -16.00
C ARG A 218 -10.97 -21.52 -15.56
N GLY A 219 -11.70 -22.36 -14.82
CA GLY A 219 -11.15 -23.59 -14.25
C GLY A 219 -10.37 -23.38 -12.94
N SER A 220 -10.24 -22.14 -12.48
CA SER A 220 -9.82 -21.82 -11.10
C SER A 220 -11.06 -21.60 -10.21
N ARG A 221 -10.85 -21.16 -8.96
CA ARG A 221 -11.93 -20.71 -8.08
C ARG A 221 -12.63 -19.44 -8.58
N GLY A 222 -11.99 -18.67 -9.46
CA GLY A 222 -12.45 -17.34 -9.82
C GLY A 222 -12.30 -16.34 -8.67
N GLY A 223 -12.85 -15.14 -8.83
CA GLY A 223 -12.75 -14.10 -7.81
C GLY A 223 -13.53 -12.85 -8.16
N ALA A 224 -13.64 -11.93 -7.20
CA ALA A 224 -14.00 -10.56 -7.48
C ALA A 224 -12.79 -9.83 -8.09
N ALA A 225 -13.02 -8.92 -9.03
CA ALA A 225 -11.97 -8.19 -9.70
C ALA A 225 -12.39 -6.76 -10.00
N ALA A 226 -11.43 -5.84 -9.94
CA ALA A 226 -11.60 -4.48 -10.43
C ALA A 226 -10.38 -4.03 -11.24
N LEU A 227 -10.66 -3.22 -12.26
CA LEU A 227 -9.67 -2.57 -13.11
C LEU A 227 -9.91 -1.06 -13.07
N ALA A 228 -8.84 -0.30 -12.90
CA ALA A 228 -8.85 1.16 -12.87
C ALA A 228 -7.73 1.70 -13.76
N GLN A 229 -8.09 2.45 -14.81
CA GLN A 229 -7.16 3.05 -15.76
C GLN A 229 -7.24 4.57 -15.70
N PHE A 230 -6.17 5.21 -15.24
CA PHE A 230 -6.05 6.66 -15.15
C PHE A 230 -5.14 7.18 -16.24
N ASP A 231 -5.56 8.26 -16.91
CA ASP A 231 -4.74 9.01 -17.84
C ASP A 231 -4.50 10.42 -17.27
N GLY A 232 -3.27 10.68 -16.82
CA GLY A 232 -2.88 11.97 -16.26
C GLY A 232 -2.98 13.13 -17.24
N ALA A 233 -2.87 12.88 -18.56
CA ALA A 233 -2.94 13.93 -19.57
C ALA A 233 -4.37 14.44 -19.77
N THR A 234 -5.37 13.57 -19.61
CA THR A 234 -6.80 13.93 -19.75
C THR A 234 -7.50 14.12 -18.40
N GLY A 235 -6.88 13.63 -17.31
CA GLY A 235 -7.49 13.58 -15.99
C GLY A 235 -8.69 12.63 -15.90
N GLN A 236 -8.78 11.66 -16.81
CA GLN A 236 -9.86 10.67 -16.86
C GLN A 236 -9.45 9.37 -16.15
N LEU A 237 -10.37 8.82 -15.35
CA LEU A 237 -10.29 7.47 -14.81
C LEU A 237 -11.40 6.61 -15.44
N ARG A 238 -11.04 5.48 -16.04
CA ARG A 238 -11.98 4.45 -16.51
C ARG A 238 -11.95 3.28 -15.53
N PHE A 239 -13.11 2.84 -15.07
CA PHE A 239 -13.22 1.79 -14.06
C PHE A 239 -14.22 0.71 -14.46
N ILE A 240 -13.90 -0.54 -14.17
CA ILE A 240 -14.85 -1.65 -14.19
C ILE A 240 -14.57 -2.60 -13.02
N GLY A 241 -15.63 -2.99 -12.31
CA GLY A 241 -15.53 -3.88 -11.16
C GLY A 241 -16.62 -4.95 -11.17
N ILE A 242 -16.25 -6.18 -10.85
CA ILE A 242 -17.13 -7.35 -10.69
C ILE A 242 -16.89 -7.93 -9.30
N GLY A 243 -17.95 -8.16 -8.54
CA GLY A 243 -17.91 -8.69 -7.18
C GLY A 243 -17.86 -7.60 -6.11
N ASN A 244 -17.04 -7.82 -5.08
CA ASN A 244 -17.00 -7.07 -3.82
C ASN A 244 -15.75 -6.17 -3.67
N ILE A 245 -14.87 -6.05 -4.68
CA ILE A 245 -13.77 -5.08 -4.64
C ILE A 245 -14.36 -3.67 -4.50
N GLY A 246 -14.01 -2.99 -3.42
CA GLY A 246 -14.41 -1.63 -3.13
C GLY A 246 -13.48 -0.63 -3.80
N ALA A 247 -14.04 0.46 -4.31
CA ALA A 247 -13.27 1.58 -4.85
C ALA A 247 -13.90 2.93 -4.50
N SER A 248 -13.07 3.93 -4.24
CA SER A 248 -13.50 5.31 -3.93
C SER A 248 -12.52 6.34 -4.48
N LEU A 249 -13.08 7.44 -4.98
CA LEU A 249 -12.35 8.66 -5.31
C LEU A 249 -12.52 9.70 -4.20
N ILE A 250 -11.41 10.18 -3.66
CA ILE A 250 -11.39 11.19 -2.60
C ILE A 250 -10.77 12.48 -3.12
N GLY A 251 -11.55 13.55 -3.21
CA GLY A 251 -11.07 14.93 -3.38
C GLY A 251 -11.25 15.74 -2.10
N GLN A 252 -10.83 17.02 -2.12
CA GLN A 252 -10.94 17.94 -0.96
C GLN A 252 -12.37 18.01 -0.39
N ASP A 253 -13.36 18.23 -1.24
CA ASP A 253 -14.75 18.44 -0.80
C ASP A 253 -15.70 17.28 -1.13
N LYS A 254 -15.26 16.33 -1.95
CA LYS A 254 -16.11 15.26 -2.47
C LYS A 254 -15.48 13.88 -2.25
N THR A 255 -16.26 12.97 -1.70
CA THR A 255 -15.99 11.53 -1.69
C THR A 255 -16.98 10.86 -2.63
N ARG A 256 -16.49 10.07 -3.57
CA ARG A 256 -17.32 9.36 -4.55
C ARG A 256 -16.98 7.88 -4.52
N GLY A 257 -17.92 7.06 -4.05
CA GLY A 257 -17.83 5.60 -4.20
C GLY A 257 -17.93 5.21 -5.68
N ILE A 258 -17.12 4.24 -6.08
CA ILE A 258 -17.09 3.66 -7.42
C ILE A 258 -17.71 2.26 -7.31
N PRO A 259 -18.85 1.97 -7.98
CA PRO A 259 -19.56 0.73 -7.81
C PRO A 259 -18.91 -0.43 -8.58
N SER A 260 -18.89 -1.60 -7.96
CA SER A 260 -18.66 -2.89 -8.61
C SER A 260 -20.01 -3.60 -8.83
N HIS A 261 -20.10 -4.42 -9.87
CA HIS A 261 -21.33 -5.13 -10.24
C HIS A 261 -21.32 -6.57 -9.73
N PRO A 262 -22.47 -7.16 -9.35
CA PRO A 262 -22.51 -8.54 -8.88
C PRO A 262 -22.00 -9.55 -9.90
N GLY A 263 -21.17 -10.48 -9.44
CA GLY A 263 -20.66 -11.59 -10.24
C GLY A 263 -19.28 -12.06 -9.76
N ILE A 264 -18.76 -13.06 -10.46
CA ILE A 264 -17.46 -13.67 -10.17
C ILE A 264 -16.72 -13.86 -11.51
N VAL A 265 -15.54 -13.25 -11.61
CA VAL A 265 -14.64 -13.40 -12.77
C VAL A 265 -14.05 -14.82 -12.76
N GLY A 266 -13.89 -15.42 -13.94
CA GLY A 266 -13.60 -16.86 -14.08
C GLY A 266 -14.80 -17.80 -13.95
N LEU A 267 -15.93 -17.36 -13.37
CA LEU A 267 -17.17 -18.15 -13.26
C LEU A 267 -18.33 -17.51 -14.04
N GLN A 268 -19.11 -16.63 -13.41
CA GLN A 268 -20.30 -16.02 -14.00
C GLN A 268 -20.50 -14.58 -13.51
N TYR A 269 -20.69 -13.66 -14.45
CA TYR A 269 -21.14 -12.29 -14.19
C TYR A 269 -21.96 -11.78 -15.39
N ARG A 270 -22.66 -10.66 -15.21
CA ARG A 270 -23.35 -9.98 -16.32
C ARG A 270 -22.40 -9.00 -16.98
N LYS A 271 -22.28 -9.07 -18.31
CA LYS A 271 -21.43 -8.15 -19.07
C LYS A 271 -21.84 -6.71 -18.77
N THR A 272 -20.85 -5.91 -18.38
CA THR A 272 -21.05 -4.51 -17.98
C THR A 272 -19.99 -3.66 -18.67
N ALA A 273 -20.33 -2.42 -19.01
CA ALA A 273 -19.40 -1.49 -19.63
C ALA A 273 -18.55 -0.79 -18.56
N PRO A 274 -17.29 -0.43 -18.85
CA PRO A 274 -16.51 0.47 -18.00
C PRO A 274 -17.22 1.82 -17.82
N ILE A 275 -17.05 2.42 -16.65
CA ILE A 275 -17.57 3.74 -16.31
C ILE A 275 -16.43 4.76 -16.33
N ASP A 276 -16.66 5.88 -17.00
CA ASP A 276 -15.70 6.97 -17.08
C ASP A 276 -15.96 8.03 -15.99
N TYR A 277 -14.89 8.46 -15.35
CA TYR A 277 -14.85 9.52 -14.35
C TYR A 277 -13.90 10.60 -14.85
N THR A 278 -14.37 11.84 -14.90
CA THR A 278 -13.58 13.00 -15.35
C THR A 278 -13.10 13.84 -14.16
N GLU A 279 -12.09 14.69 -14.40
CA GLU A 279 -11.53 15.61 -13.40
C GLU A 279 -11.00 14.90 -12.16
N CYS A 280 -10.34 13.76 -12.38
CA CYS A 280 -9.78 12.91 -11.33
C CYS A 280 -8.39 13.37 -10.87
N THR A 281 -7.70 14.21 -11.64
CA THR A 281 -6.38 14.74 -11.27
C THR A 281 -6.41 15.46 -9.91
N GLY A 282 -5.45 15.14 -9.04
CA GLY A 282 -5.36 15.65 -7.67
C GLY A 282 -6.24 14.92 -6.65
N GLN A 283 -6.99 13.88 -7.06
CA GLN A 283 -7.76 13.04 -6.15
C GLN A 283 -6.95 11.81 -5.70
N LEU A 284 -7.39 11.16 -4.62
CA LEU A 284 -6.92 9.84 -4.23
C LEU A 284 -7.87 8.78 -4.77
N LEU A 285 -7.31 7.76 -5.43
CA LEU A 285 -8.01 6.50 -5.68
C LEU A 285 -7.69 5.54 -4.54
N ILE A 286 -8.73 5.01 -3.90
CA ILE A 286 -8.63 3.98 -2.86
C ILE A 286 -9.35 2.74 -3.39
N MET A 287 -8.64 1.62 -3.49
CA MET A 287 -9.19 0.30 -3.84
C MET A 287 -8.92 -0.67 -2.68
N PHE A 288 -9.85 -1.56 -2.38
CA PHE A 288 -9.69 -2.52 -1.29
C PHE A 288 -10.50 -3.80 -1.52
N SER A 289 -9.95 -4.94 -1.08
CA SER A 289 -10.67 -6.21 -0.99
C SER A 289 -11.63 -6.22 0.20
N ASP A 290 -12.51 -7.21 0.28
CA ASP A 290 -13.58 -7.22 1.27
C ASP A 290 -13.14 -7.62 2.69
N GLY A 291 -11.88 -8.04 2.87
CA GLY A 291 -11.22 -8.12 4.17
C GLY A 291 -11.16 -6.79 4.91
N LEU A 292 -11.29 -5.67 4.18
CA LEU A 292 -11.52 -4.35 4.76
C LEU A 292 -13.02 -4.06 4.94
N GLN A 293 -13.39 -3.44 6.05
CA GLN A 293 -14.72 -2.86 6.19
C GLN A 293 -14.92 -1.74 5.17
N SER A 294 -16.08 -1.65 4.52
CA SER A 294 -16.37 -0.64 3.50
C SER A 294 -16.88 0.69 4.07
N ARG A 295 -17.23 0.72 5.37
CA ARG A 295 -17.80 1.90 6.03
C ARG A 295 -16.74 2.64 6.83
N TRP A 296 -15.92 3.40 6.11
CA TRP A 296 -14.95 4.35 6.67
C TRP A 296 -15.17 5.73 6.07
N ASN A 297 -14.64 6.76 6.73
CA ASN A 297 -14.67 8.13 6.22
C ASN A 297 -13.36 8.83 6.60
N LEU A 298 -12.57 9.24 5.60
CA LEU A 298 -11.30 9.93 5.86
C LEU A 298 -11.48 11.27 6.59
N ARG A 299 -12.69 11.85 6.59
CA ARG A 299 -13.00 13.05 7.39
C ARG A 299 -12.97 12.80 8.89
N ASP A 300 -13.10 11.55 9.33
CA ASP A 300 -12.99 11.16 10.74
C ASP A 300 -11.52 11.19 11.23
N TYR A 301 -10.59 11.42 10.30
CA TYR A 301 -9.13 11.48 10.50
C TYR A 301 -8.59 12.84 10.03
N PRO A 302 -8.52 13.85 10.92
CA PRO A 302 -8.06 15.18 10.56
C PRO A 302 -6.68 15.18 9.87
N GLY A 303 -6.64 15.74 8.66
CA GLY A 303 -5.41 15.88 7.88
C GLY A 303 -4.89 14.60 7.22
N LEU A 304 -5.50 13.43 7.44
CA LEU A 304 -5.04 12.15 6.87
C LEU A 304 -5.04 12.16 5.33
N MET A 305 -6.02 12.81 4.71
CA MET A 305 -6.13 12.87 3.25
C MET A 305 -4.97 13.60 2.55
N TYR A 306 -4.18 14.38 3.30
CA TYR A 306 -3.01 15.09 2.77
C TYR A 306 -1.70 14.32 2.99
N ARG A 307 -1.78 13.16 3.67
CA ARG A 307 -0.64 12.30 3.95
C ARG A 307 -0.25 11.48 2.73
N HIS A 308 0.93 10.90 2.80
CA HIS A 308 1.42 9.96 1.82
C HIS A 308 0.43 8.79 1.70
N PRO A 309 0.07 8.35 0.49
CA PRO A 309 -0.87 7.24 0.27
C PRO A 309 -0.56 5.96 1.06
N ALA A 310 0.71 5.65 1.32
CA ALA A 310 1.10 4.52 2.18
C ALA A 310 0.66 4.67 3.64
N VAL A 311 0.69 5.90 4.19
CA VAL A 311 0.14 6.18 5.52
C VAL A 311 -1.37 6.00 5.53
N ILE A 312 -2.07 6.45 4.49
CA ILE A 312 -3.52 6.29 4.36
C ILE A 312 -3.89 4.81 4.29
N ALA A 313 -3.23 4.03 3.45
CA ALA A 313 -3.45 2.58 3.32
C ALA A 313 -3.26 1.86 4.67
N ALA A 314 -2.17 2.18 5.39
CA ALA A 314 -1.87 1.59 6.69
C ALA A 314 -2.84 2.01 7.79
N VAL A 315 -3.31 3.27 7.83
CA VAL A 315 -4.36 3.70 8.78
C VAL A 315 -5.68 2.96 8.50
N LEU A 316 -6.08 2.86 7.22
CA LEU A 316 -7.29 2.14 6.85
C LEU A 316 -7.21 0.67 7.23
N GLN A 317 -6.09 0.00 6.93
CA GLN A 317 -5.88 -1.38 7.38
C GLN A 317 -5.98 -1.47 8.90
N ARG A 318 -5.26 -0.60 9.63
CA ARG A 318 -5.22 -0.66 11.09
C ARG A 318 -6.64 -0.57 11.63
N ASP A 319 -7.44 0.38 11.19
CA ASP A 319 -8.70 0.66 11.86
C ASP A 319 -9.90 -0.13 11.31
N TYR A 320 -9.80 -0.64 10.09
CA TYR A 320 -10.93 -1.26 9.39
C TYR A 320 -10.69 -2.68 8.87
N ASN A 321 -9.55 -3.31 9.20
CA ASN A 321 -9.37 -4.74 8.93
C ASN A 321 -10.40 -5.57 9.73
N ARG A 322 -11.06 -6.52 9.05
CA ARG A 322 -12.04 -7.44 9.67
C ARG A 322 -11.41 -8.58 10.46
N GLY A 323 -10.15 -8.92 10.18
CA GLY A 323 -9.39 -9.98 10.85
C GLY A 323 -9.88 -11.41 10.60
N ARG A 324 -10.61 -11.63 9.49
CA ARG A 324 -11.22 -12.94 9.16
C ARG A 324 -11.11 -13.31 7.68
N ASP A 325 -10.37 -12.51 6.92
CA ASP A 325 -10.11 -12.74 5.50
C ASP A 325 -8.75 -12.15 5.12
N ASP A 326 -8.31 -12.47 3.90
CA ASP A 326 -7.22 -11.75 3.24
C ASP A 326 -7.61 -10.26 3.09
N VAL A 327 -6.66 -9.35 3.22
CA VAL A 327 -6.95 -7.92 3.12
C VAL A 327 -5.88 -7.17 2.34
N THR A 328 -6.34 -6.47 1.31
CA THR A 328 -5.53 -5.58 0.48
C THR A 328 -6.14 -4.20 0.44
N VAL A 329 -5.34 -3.17 0.71
CA VAL A 329 -5.70 -1.77 0.54
C VAL A 329 -4.68 -1.11 -0.36
N LEU A 330 -5.11 -0.55 -1.49
CA LEU A 330 -4.30 0.24 -2.39
C LEU A 330 -4.81 1.68 -2.38
N VAL A 331 -3.91 2.63 -2.20
CA VAL A 331 -4.17 4.06 -2.27
C VAL A 331 -3.19 4.67 -3.26
N MET A 332 -3.66 5.46 -4.21
CA MET A 332 -2.82 6.17 -5.17
C MET A 332 -3.27 7.62 -5.30
N ALA A 333 -2.31 8.56 -5.29
CA ALA A 333 -2.57 9.92 -5.72
C ALA A 333 -2.63 9.97 -7.25
N LEU A 334 -3.77 10.39 -7.79
CA LEU A 334 -3.99 10.54 -9.23
C LEU A 334 -3.39 11.87 -9.69
N GLU A 335 -2.08 11.88 -9.90
CA GLU A 335 -1.32 13.07 -10.32
C GLU A 335 -0.76 12.88 -11.73
N THR A 336 -0.40 13.97 -12.41
CA THR A 336 0.41 13.88 -13.61
C THR A 336 1.78 13.34 -13.22
N LEU A 337 2.19 12.22 -13.80
CA LEU A 337 3.49 11.62 -13.53
C LEU A 337 4.57 12.36 -14.32
N ASP A 338 5.64 12.76 -13.63
CA ASP A 338 6.80 13.39 -14.26
C ASP A 338 7.64 12.34 -15.02
N ASP A 339 7.96 12.64 -16.29
CA ASP A 339 8.84 11.82 -17.14
C ASP A 339 10.25 11.60 -16.53
#